data_AF-A0A117STW0-F1
#
_entry.id   AF-A0A117STW0-F1
#
_cell.length_a   1.000
_cell.length_b   1.000
_cell.length_c   1.000
_cell.angle_alpha   90.00
_cell.angle_beta   90.00
_cell.angle_gamma   90.00
#
_symmetry.space_group_name_H-M   'P 1'
#
loop_
_entity.id
_entity.type
_entity.pdbx_description
1 polymer ?
#
loop_
_entity_poly.entity_id
_entity_poly.type
_entity_poly.pdbx_seq_one_letter_code
_entity_poly.pdbx_strand_id
1 'polypeptide(L)'
;MSTKSRIPKGTKTYENLKVAFQGESMANRRYLYYARLARQQGLNDIAEVFEKTANAETGHAFGHLMFLGVDPVAEIEINTVEDALKASIYGETYEWTQMYPGFAKVAREEGFLEVAEWLEAVAKVERFHANRFNEALEKYYKARGVKTEVEDETLGRL
;
A
#
# COMPACT_ATOMS: atom_id res chain seq x y z
N MET A 1 5.74 -21.70 19.27
CA MET A 1 6.25 -21.04 18.05
C MET A 1 7.06 -19.85 18.52
N SER A 2 8.33 -19.73 18.11
CA SER A 2 9.17 -18.59 18.48
C SER A 2 8.54 -17.32 17.89
N THR A 3 8.03 -16.44 18.75
CA THR A 3 7.63 -15.09 18.37
C THR A 3 8.91 -14.36 17.95
N LYS A 4 9.16 -14.25 16.64
CA LYS A 4 10.23 -13.38 16.15
C LYS A 4 9.98 -12.00 16.75
N SER A 5 10.93 -11.47 17.51
CA SER A 5 10.80 -10.17 18.14
C SER A 5 10.65 -9.11 17.05
N ARG A 6 9.59 -8.31 17.11
CA ARG A 6 9.43 -7.13 16.25
C ARG A 6 10.63 -6.19 16.45
N ILE A 7 11.06 -5.56 15.38
CA ILE A 7 12.14 -4.58 15.46
C ILE A 7 11.59 -3.27 16.06
N PRO A 8 12.16 -2.74 17.14
CA PRO A 8 11.64 -1.53 17.77
C PRO A 8 11.71 -0.30 16.84
N LYS A 9 10.62 0.48 16.83
CA LYS A 9 10.56 1.79 16.16
C LYS A 9 11.65 2.71 16.70
N GLY A 10 12.25 3.52 15.81
CA GLY A 10 13.34 4.43 16.14
C GLY A 10 14.75 3.81 16.06
N THR A 11 14.87 2.51 15.81
CA THR A 11 16.16 1.88 15.51
C THR A 11 16.53 2.06 14.04
N LYS A 12 17.83 2.09 13.73
CA LYS A 12 18.29 2.08 12.32
C LYS A 12 17.85 0.82 11.57
N THR A 13 17.75 -0.32 12.26
CA THR A 13 17.25 -1.57 11.66
C THR A 13 15.80 -1.44 11.22
N TYR A 14 14.95 -0.75 12.00
CA TYR A 14 13.55 -0.49 11.64
C TYR A 14 13.46 0.33 10.35
N GLU A 15 14.24 1.42 10.24
CA GLU A 15 14.28 2.24 9.02
C GLU A 15 14.84 1.46 7.83
N ASN A 16 15.89 0.66 8.03
CA ASN A 16 16.45 -0.19 6.97
C ASN A 16 15.42 -1.20 6.45
N LEU A 17 14.57 -1.76 7.32
CA LEU A 17 13.49 -2.67 6.91
C LEU A 17 12.39 -1.95 6.12
N LYS A 18 12.05 -0.70 6.48
CA LYS A 18 11.11 0.11 5.68
C LYS A 18 11.67 0.39 4.28
N VAL A 19 12.94 0.79 4.19
CA VAL A 19 13.62 1.02 2.92
C VAL A 19 13.71 -0.26 2.08
N ALA A 20 14.05 -1.39 2.70
CA ALA A 20 14.09 -2.69 2.03
C ALA A 20 12.70 -3.10 1.51
N PHE A 21 11.65 -2.97 2.33
CA PHE A 21 10.27 -3.22 1.89
C PHE A 21 9.87 -2.38 0.68
N GLN A 22 10.19 -1.09 0.67
CA GLN A 22 9.96 -0.22 -0.49
C GLN A 22 10.76 -0.69 -1.72
N GLY A 23 12.03 -1.05 -1.52
CA GLY A 23 12.91 -1.59 -2.55
C GLY A 23 12.35 -2.84 -3.23
N GLU A 24 11.96 -3.83 -2.43
CA GLU A 24 11.38 -5.09 -2.91
C GLU A 24 10.02 -4.90 -3.58
N SER A 25 9.20 -3.98 -3.04
CA SER A 25 7.91 -3.62 -3.65
C SER A 25 8.08 -2.98 -5.03
N MET A 26 9.05 -2.08 -5.18
CA MET A 26 9.39 -1.48 -6.48
C MET A 26 10.01 -2.51 -7.43
N ALA A 27 10.89 -3.39 -6.95
CA ALA A 27 11.51 -4.44 -7.76
C ALA A 27 10.44 -5.39 -8.34
N ASN A 28 9.52 -5.87 -7.49
CA ASN A 28 8.38 -6.69 -7.88
C ASN A 28 7.57 -6.05 -9.03
N ARG A 29 7.12 -4.79 -8.87
CA ARG A 29 6.31 -4.11 -9.88
C ARG A 29 7.07 -3.90 -11.20
N ARG A 30 8.36 -3.56 -11.14
CA ARG A 30 9.20 -3.42 -12.34
C ARG A 30 9.38 -4.74 -13.07
N TYR A 31 9.68 -5.83 -12.35
CA TYR A 31 9.89 -7.14 -12.98
C TYR A 31 8.62 -7.70 -13.63
N LEU A 32 7.44 -7.50 -13.04
CA LEU A 32 6.18 -7.83 -13.70
C LEU A 32 5.96 -7.01 -14.99
N TYR A 33 6.33 -5.73 -14.99
CA TYR A 33 6.27 -4.90 -16.18
C TYR A 33 7.26 -5.36 -17.26
N TYR A 34 8.48 -5.75 -16.88
CA TYR A 34 9.48 -6.29 -17.81
C TYR A 34 9.08 -7.66 -18.37
N ALA A 35 8.45 -8.51 -17.56
CA ALA A 35 7.87 -9.76 -18.05
C ALA A 35 6.84 -9.51 -19.16
N ARG A 36 5.94 -8.53 -18.96
CA ARG A 36 4.97 -8.12 -20.00
C ARG A 36 5.69 -7.67 -21.29
N LEU A 37 6.74 -6.88 -21.18
CA LEU A 37 7.52 -6.44 -22.34
C LEU A 37 8.17 -7.64 -23.07
N ALA A 38 8.75 -8.58 -22.33
CA ALA A 38 9.34 -9.80 -22.89
C ALA A 38 8.28 -10.69 -23.59
N ARG A 39 7.09 -10.85 -22.99
CA ARG A 39 5.95 -11.56 -23.61
C ARG A 39 5.54 -10.92 -24.94
N GLN A 40 5.44 -9.59 -24.98
CA GLN A 40 5.10 -8.86 -26.21
C GLN A 40 6.11 -9.07 -27.35
N GLN A 41 7.36 -9.39 -27.00
CA GLN A 41 8.43 -9.69 -27.97
C GLN A 41 8.59 -11.19 -28.27
N GLY A 42 7.74 -12.05 -27.71
CA GLY A 42 7.82 -13.51 -27.88
C GLY A 42 8.94 -14.19 -27.08
N LEU A 43 9.61 -13.46 -26.17
CA LEU A 43 10.72 -13.95 -25.33
C LEU A 43 10.17 -14.61 -24.06
N ASN A 44 9.53 -15.76 -24.25
CA ASN A 44 8.75 -16.41 -23.20
C ASN A 44 9.57 -16.97 -22.03
N ASP A 45 10.78 -17.43 -22.30
CA ASP A 45 11.76 -17.90 -21.33
C ASP A 45 12.26 -16.75 -20.43
N ILE A 46 12.57 -15.60 -21.04
CA ILE A 46 12.99 -14.39 -20.30
C ILE A 46 11.84 -13.84 -19.47
N ALA A 47 10.62 -13.83 -20.01
CA ALA A 47 9.44 -13.41 -19.26
C ALA A 47 9.24 -14.27 -17.99
N GLU A 48 9.41 -15.58 -18.10
CA GLU A 48 9.29 -16.50 -16.96
C GLU A 48 10.35 -16.23 -15.88
N VAL A 49 11.58 -15.88 -16.28
CA VAL A 49 12.62 -15.46 -15.32
C VAL A 49 12.16 -14.22 -14.54
N PHE A 50 11.67 -13.19 -15.22
CA PHE A 50 11.16 -11.99 -14.53
C PHE A 50 9.97 -12.27 -13.61
N GLU A 51 9.03 -13.12 -14.04
CA GLU A 51 7.86 -13.51 -13.23
C GLU A 51 8.27 -14.26 -11.96
N LYS A 52 9.20 -15.21 -12.08
CA LYS A 52 9.74 -15.96 -10.93
C LYS A 52 10.48 -15.05 -9.95
N THR A 53 11.31 -14.15 -10.46
CA THR A 53 12.02 -13.18 -9.61
C THR A 53 11.04 -12.24 -8.93
N ALA A 54 10.03 -11.70 -9.63
CA ALA A 54 9.00 -10.88 -9.02
C ALA A 54 8.29 -11.61 -7.87
N ASN A 55 7.97 -12.89 -8.04
CA ASN A 55 7.37 -13.70 -6.99
C ASN A 55 8.30 -13.88 -5.78
N ALA A 56 9.61 -14.00 -6.00
CA ALA A 56 10.59 -14.02 -4.91
C ALA A 56 10.60 -12.68 -4.14
N GLU A 57 10.55 -11.54 -4.84
CA GLU A 57 10.51 -10.22 -4.18
C GLU A 57 9.23 -10.00 -3.35
N THR A 58 8.10 -10.61 -3.75
CA THR A 58 6.90 -10.65 -2.90
C THR A 58 7.21 -11.34 -1.56
N GLY A 59 7.92 -12.47 -1.62
CA GLY A 59 8.36 -13.21 -0.43
C GLY A 59 9.30 -12.39 0.46
N HIS A 60 10.26 -11.67 -0.15
CA HIS A 60 11.17 -10.79 0.57
C HIS A 60 10.43 -9.62 1.25
N ALA A 61 9.55 -8.94 0.51
CA ALA A 61 8.72 -7.85 1.04
C ALA A 61 7.85 -8.30 2.23
N PHE A 62 7.21 -9.46 2.14
CA PHE A 62 6.45 -10.04 3.26
C PHE A 62 7.36 -10.40 4.44
N GLY A 63 8.58 -10.89 4.15
CA GLY A 63 9.65 -11.07 5.13
C GLY A 63 9.91 -9.83 5.96
N HIS A 64 10.08 -8.67 5.31
CA HIS A 64 10.30 -7.39 5.98
C HIS A 64 9.09 -6.96 6.82
N LEU A 65 7.88 -7.05 6.28
CA LEU A 65 6.65 -6.72 7.02
C LEU A 65 6.46 -7.57 8.28
N MET A 66 6.83 -8.86 8.24
CA MET A 66 6.76 -9.73 9.42
C MET A 66 7.67 -9.24 10.56
N PHE A 67 8.85 -8.70 10.27
CA PHE A 67 9.76 -8.16 11.28
C PHE A 67 9.35 -6.77 11.76
N LEU A 68 8.74 -5.97 10.89
CA LEU A 68 8.20 -4.65 11.23
C LEU A 68 6.96 -4.79 12.13
N GLY A 69 6.01 -5.64 11.75
CA GLY A 69 4.74 -5.82 12.48
C GLY A 69 3.81 -4.61 12.44
N VAL A 70 4.05 -3.67 11.54
CA VAL A 70 3.36 -2.39 11.38
C VAL A 70 3.25 -2.07 9.90
N ASP A 71 2.19 -1.38 9.50
CA ASP A 71 2.10 -0.79 8.17
C ASP A 71 3.12 0.35 8.06
N PRO A 72 4.07 0.32 7.10
CA PRO A 72 5.16 1.28 7.03
C PRO A 72 4.73 2.68 6.56
N VAL A 73 3.50 2.82 6.03
CA VAL A 73 2.90 4.08 5.57
C VAL A 73 1.98 4.64 6.65
N ALA A 74 1.02 3.84 7.12
CA ALA A 74 0.03 4.25 8.10
C ALA A 74 0.57 4.27 9.55
N GLU A 75 1.71 3.62 9.79
CA GLU A 75 2.29 3.41 11.12
C GLU A 75 1.35 2.74 12.13
N ILE A 76 0.40 1.94 11.64
CA ILE A 76 -0.54 1.14 12.44
C ILE A 76 0.02 -0.26 12.65
N GLU A 77 0.07 -0.74 13.90
CA GLU A 77 0.49 -2.11 14.18
C GLU A 77 -0.49 -3.13 13.58
N ILE A 78 0.03 -4.13 12.88
CA ILE A 78 -0.80 -5.14 12.21
C ILE A 78 -0.77 -6.43 13.01
N ASN A 79 -1.80 -6.64 13.82
CA ASN A 79 -2.02 -7.87 14.60
C ASN A 79 -3.19 -8.68 14.06
N THR A 80 -4.16 -8.02 13.45
CA THR A 80 -5.43 -8.59 13.01
C THR A 80 -5.82 -8.08 11.62
N VAL A 81 -6.82 -8.72 11.01
CA VAL A 81 -7.41 -8.24 9.75
C VAL A 81 -8.10 -6.88 9.94
N GLU A 82 -8.61 -6.61 11.14
CA GLU A 82 -9.19 -5.30 11.47
C GLU A 82 -8.13 -4.19 11.38
N ASP A 83 -6.94 -4.43 11.94
CA ASP A 83 -5.82 -3.48 11.87
C ASP A 83 -5.39 -3.24 10.42
N ALA A 84 -5.33 -4.31 9.62
CA ALA A 84 -5.00 -4.20 8.19
C ALA A 84 -6.04 -3.37 7.43
N LEU A 85 -7.34 -3.57 7.68
CA LEU A 85 -8.41 -2.76 7.08
C LEU A 85 -8.30 -1.29 7.49
N LYS A 86 -8.04 -1.01 8.77
CA LYS A 86 -7.84 0.36 9.27
C LYS A 86 -6.61 1.02 8.64
N ALA A 87 -5.50 0.29 8.50
CA ALA A 87 -4.30 0.79 7.84
C ALA A 87 -4.53 1.09 6.36
N SER A 88 -5.25 0.21 5.64
CA SER A 88 -5.63 0.46 4.24
C SER A 88 -6.54 1.67 4.11
N ILE A 89 -7.55 1.84 4.97
CA ILE A 89 -8.42 3.03 4.96
C ILE A 89 -7.59 4.29 5.18
N TYR A 90 -6.67 4.28 6.15
CA TYR A 90 -5.79 5.42 6.40
C TYR A 90 -4.92 5.76 5.18
N GLY A 91 -4.22 4.78 4.62
CA GLY A 91 -3.34 4.96 3.47
C GLY A 91 -4.08 5.54 2.27
N GLU A 92 -5.15 4.88 1.84
CA GLU A 92 -5.97 5.31 0.71
C GLU A 92 -6.55 6.72 0.96
N THR A 93 -7.00 7.01 2.19
CA THR A 93 -7.52 8.33 2.56
C THR A 93 -6.46 9.43 2.47
N TYR A 94 -5.26 9.17 2.97
CA TYR A 94 -4.14 10.09 2.81
C TYR A 94 -3.84 10.35 1.32
N GLU A 95 -3.85 9.29 0.50
CA GLU A 95 -3.57 9.39 -0.92
C GLU A 95 -4.57 10.30 -1.65
N TRP A 96 -5.89 10.10 -1.47
CA TRP A 96 -6.88 10.88 -2.18
C TRP A 96 -7.16 12.27 -1.60
N THR A 97 -6.92 12.49 -0.30
CA THR A 97 -7.19 13.80 0.33
C THR A 97 -5.98 14.73 0.35
N GLN A 98 -4.76 14.19 0.44
CA GLN A 98 -3.54 14.98 0.64
C GLN A 98 -2.54 14.75 -0.50
N MET A 99 -2.08 13.51 -0.69
CA MET A 99 -0.90 13.22 -1.51
C MET A 99 -1.13 13.54 -2.99
N TYR A 100 -2.12 12.90 -3.62
CA TYR A 100 -2.39 13.10 -5.05
C TYR A 100 -2.88 14.52 -5.37
N PRO A 101 -3.76 15.15 -4.57
CA PRO A 101 -4.09 16.57 -4.76
C PRO A 101 -2.86 17.49 -4.68
N GLY A 102 -1.96 17.24 -3.72
CA GLY A 102 -0.71 17.98 -3.59
C GLY A 102 0.21 17.80 -4.79
N PHE A 103 0.38 16.56 -5.26
CA PHE A 103 1.20 16.26 -6.43
C PHE A 103 0.61 16.86 -7.71
N ALA A 104 -0.70 16.77 -7.91
CA ALA A 104 -1.37 17.37 -9.05
C ALA A 104 -1.21 18.90 -9.08
N LYS A 105 -1.28 19.55 -7.91
CA LYS A 105 -1.02 20.99 -7.79
C LYS A 105 0.41 21.33 -8.24
N VAL A 106 1.42 20.63 -7.73
CA VAL A 106 2.82 20.84 -8.12
C VAL A 106 3.02 20.62 -9.62
N ALA A 107 2.49 19.52 -10.17
CA ALA A 107 2.57 19.22 -11.60
C ALA A 107 1.94 20.35 -12.46
N ARG A 108 0.83 20.92 -12.01
CA ARG A 108 0.16 22.05 -12.68
C ARG A 108 0.99 23.33 -12.61
N GLU A 109 1.60 23.62 -11.45
CA GLU A 109 2.49 24.77 -11.24
C GLU A 109 3.75 24.70 -12.12
N GLU A 110 4.27 23.49 -12.35
CA GLU A 110 5.42 23.23 -13.22
C GLU A 110 5.06 23.10 -14.72
N GLY A 111 3.78 23.18 -15.08
CA GLY A 111 3.30 23.13 -16.47
C GLY A 111 3.06 21.73 -17.05
N PHE A 112 3.13 20.67 -16.23
CA PHE A 112 2.84 19.29 -16.63
C PHE A 112 1.35 18.95 -16.49
N LEU A 113 0.52 19.58 -17.34
CA LEU A 113 -0.95 19.48 -17.23
C LEU A 113 -1.49 18.05 -17.35
N GLU A 114 -0.98 17.26 -18.28
CA GLU A 114 -1.42 15.86 -18.46
C GLU A 114 -1.09 15.00 -17.23
N VAL A 115 0.06 15.25 -16.59
CA VAL A 115 0.45 14.57 -15.35
C VAL A 115 -0.46 14.99 -14.20
N ALA A 116 -0.79 16.29 -14.10
CA ALA A 116 -1.72 16.78 -13.10
C ALA A 116 -3.11 16.14 -13.24
N GLU A 117 -3.65 16.06 -14.47
CA GLU A 117 -4.94 15.41 -14.75
C GLU A 117 -4.91 13.91 -14.43
N TRP A 118 -3.82 13.23 -14.74
CA TRP A 118 -3.62 11.83 -14.36
C TRP A 118 -3.64 11.65 -12.85
N LEU A 119 -2.89 12.47 -12.10
CA LEU A 119 -2.83 12.39 -10.63
C LEU A 119 -4.20 12.68 -9.99
N GLU A 120 -4.97 13.62 -10.54
CA GLU A 120 -6.36 13.88 -10.10
C GLU A 120 -7.29 12.71 -10.40
N ALA A 121 -7.10 12.02 -11.53
CA ALA A 121 -7.84 10.80 -11.85
C ALA A 121 -7.51 9.67 -10.88
N VAL A 122 -6.23 9.50 -10.52
CA VAL A 122 -5.79 8.52 -9.52
C VAL A 122 -6.40 8.84 -8.15
N ALA A 123 -6.38 10.10 -7.70
CA ALA A 123 -7.04 10.51 -6.45
C ALA A 123 -8.51 10.06 -6.37
N LYS A 124 -9.25 10.19 -7.49
CA LYS A 124 -10.65 9.71 -7.54
C LYS A 124 -10.75 8.20 -7.35
N VAL A 125 -9.82 7.43 -7.90
CA VAL A 125 -9.75 5.97 -7.75
C VAL A 125 -9.45 5.58 -6.31
N GLU A 126 -8.47 6.22 -5.66
CA GLU A 126 -8.11 5.89 -4.28
C GLU A 126 -9.25 6.22 -3.30
N ARG A 127 -10.08 7.23 -3.59
CA ARG A 127 -11.34 7.45 -2.86
C ARG A 127 -12.28 6.24 -2.94
N PHE A 128 -12.39 5.59 -4.09
CA PHE A 128 -13.18 4.36 -4.22
C PHE A 128 -12.55 3.18 -3.47
N HIS A 129 -11.22 3.09 -3.42
CA HIS A 129 -10.54 2.07 -2.62
C HIS A 129 -10.77 2.27 -1.11
N ALA A 130 -10.62 3.49 -0.61
CA ALA A 130 -10.94 3.85 0.77
C ALA A 130 -12.38 3.45 1.15
N ASN A 131 -13.36 3.75 0.29
CA ASN A 131 -14.75 3.34 0.50
C ASN A 131 -14.91 1.81 0.53
N ARG A 132 -14.26 1.09 -0.39
CA ARG A 132 -14.31 -0.38 -0.44
C ARG A 132 -13.77 -1.03 0.84
N PHE A 133 -12.68 -0.48 1.40
CA PHE A 133 -12.14 -0.97 2.67
C PHE A 133 -13.03 -0.62 3.86
N ASN A 134 -13.66 0.57 3.87
CA ASN A 134 -14.68 0.91 4.88
C ASN A 134 -15.85 -0.08 4.88
N GLU A 135 -16.43 -0.35 3.70
CA GLU A 135 -17.50 -1.35 3.58
C GLU A 135 -17.05 -2.76 4.03
N ALA A 136 -15.81 -3.13 3.76
CA ALA A 136 -15.25 -4.41 4.21
C ALA A 136 -15.10 -4.45 5.74
N LEU A 137 -14.70 -3.35 6.37
CA LEU A 137 -14.60 -3.20 7.82
C LEU A 137 -15.98 -3.26 8.50
N GLU A 138 -16.98 -2.58 7.95
CA GLU A 138 -18.36 -2.67 8.44
C GLU A 138 -18.90 -4.10 8.38
N LYS A 139 -18.68 -4.80 7.26
CA LYS A 139 -19.05 -6.22 7.10
C LYS A 139 -18.30 -7.09 8.12
N TYR A 140 -17.02 -6.82 8.35
CA TYR A 140 -16.19 -7.53 9.31
C TYR A 140 -16.72 -7.41 10.74
N TYR A 141 -17.14 -6.20 11.15
CA TYR A 141 -17.74 -5.94 12.46
C TYR A 141 -19.12 -6.58 12.62
N LYS A 142 -20.00 -6.41 11.61
CA LYS A 142 -21.34 -7.00 11.62
C LYS A 142 -21.29 -8.52 11.77
N ALA A 143 -20.39 -9.19 11.06
CA ALA A 143 -20.21 -10.64 11.14
C ALA A 143 -19.77 -11.13 12.53
N ARG A 144 -19.22 -10.25 13.37
CA ARG A 144 -18.76 -10.53 14.74
C ARG A 144 -19.70 -10.03 15.83
N GLY A 145 -20.86 -9.49 15.44
CA GLY A 145 -21.82 -8.91 16.40
C GLY A 145 -21.30 -7.65 17.09
N VAL A 146 -20.24 -7.03 16.57
CA VAL A 146 -19.75 -5.74 17.04
C VAL A 146 -20.70 -4.66 16.53
N LYS A 147 -21.31 -3.91 17.44
CA LYS A 147 -22.08 -2.72 17.07
C LYS A 147 -21.11 -1.70 16.51
N THR A 148 -21.29 -1.31 15.25
CA THR A 148 -20.67 -0.10 14.72
C THR A 148 -21.40 1.07 15.36
N GLU A 149 -20.82 1.67 16.39
CA GLU A 149 -21.16 3.06 16.70
C GLU A 149 -20.62 3.86 15.51
N VAL A 150 -21.51 4.20 14.58
CA VAL A 150 -21.20 5.19 13.56
C VAL A 150 -21.19 6.52 14.31
N GLU A 151 -20.11 6.81 15.00
CA GLU A 151 -19.75 8.20 15.22
C GLU A 151 -19.37 8.75 13.85
N ASP A 152 -20.17 9.70 13.38
CA ASP A 152 -19.92 10.57 12.22
C ASP A 152 -18.70 11.47 12.48
N GLU A 153 -17.60 10.91 12.99
CA GLU A 153 -16.37 11.59 13.37
C GLU A 153 -15.20 11.22 12.43
N THR A 154 -15.34 10.25 11.52
CA THR A 154 -14.29 9.92 10.54
C THR A 154 -14.07 10.99 9.46
N LEU A 155 -14.90 12.04 9.41
CA LEU A 155 -14.63 13.25 8.63
C LEU A 155 -14.20 14.44 9.51
N GLY A 156 -14.13 14.27 10.83
CA GLY A 156 -14.04 15.39 11.79
C GLY A 156 -12.69 15.63 12.44
N ARG A 157 -11.76 14.67 12.46
CA ARG A 157 -10.43 14.86 13.07
C ARG A 157 -9.34 14.04 12.38
N LEU A 158 -8.86 14.55 11.25
CA LEU A 158 -7.46 14.49 10.84
C LEU A 158 -7.07 15.87 10.30
#